data_AF-U1X6E9-F1
#
_entry.id   AF-U1X6E9-F1
#
_cell.length_a   1.000
_cell.length_b   1.000
_cell.length_c   1.000
_cell.angle_alpha   90.00
_cell.angle_beta   90.00
_cell.angle_gamma   90.00
#
_symmetry.space_group_name_H-M   'P 1'
#
loop_
_entity.id
_entity.type
_entity.pdbx_description
1 polymer ?
#
loop_
_entity_poly.entity_id
_entity_poly.type
_entity_poly.pdbx_seq_one_letter_code
_entity_poly.pdbx_strand_id
1 'polypeptide(L)'
;MLMMNDWHPDVLEFITVKQNMGLITNANLSVCVSNSFMKAVKEDLDWELRFPDTTDPEYDEIWDGNMEKWMELGKPVRVYKTIRARDMWHTIIESAWKSAEPGVVFMEYYNQMSNSWYFNPIICTNPCGKVA
;
A
#
# COMPACT_ATOMS: atom_id res chain seq x y z
N MET A 1 -3.03 -1.58 -13.91
CA MET A 1 -2.21 -2.09 -12.78
C MET A 1 -3.00 -1.84 -11.52
N LEU A 2 -3.11 -2.84 -10.66
CA LEU A 2 -3.74 -2.70 -9.35
C LEU A 2 -2.65 -2.33 -8.35
N MET A 3 -2.96 -1.38 -7.47
CA MET A 3 -2.03 -0.85 -6.49
C MET A 3 -2.66 -0.95 -5.11
N MET A 4 -1.90 -1.43 -4.13
CA MET A 4 -2.35 -1.57 -2.75
C MET A 4 -1.33 -0.92 -1.82
N ASN A 5 -1.79 -0.15 -0.83
CA ASN A 5 -0.90 0.40 0.18
C ASN A 5 -0.40 -0.68 1.14
N ASP A 6 0.84 -0.50 1.59
CA ASP A 6 1.54 -1.34 2.55
C ASP A 6 0.85 -1.50 3.92
N TRP A 7 -0.02 -0.57 4.30
CA TRP A 7 -0.81 -0.65 5.53
C TRP A 7 -2.13 -1.41 5.38
N HIS A 8 -2.54 -1.77 4.16
CA HIS A 8 -3.87 -2.38 3.96
C HIS A 8 -3.97 -3.78 4.57
N PRO A 9 -5.09 -4.16 5.24
CA PRO A 9 -5.26 -5.49 5.83
C PRO A 9 -5.01 -6.66 4.88
N ASP A 10 -5.46 -6.51 3.63
CA ASP A 10 -5.37 -7.56 2.61
C ASP A 10 -4.04 -7.55 1.83
N VAL A 11 -3.07 -6.73 2.20
CA VAL A 11 -1.83 -6.56 1.42
C VAL A 11 -1.04 -7.86 1.28
N LEU A 12 -1.04 -8.73 2.29
CA LEU A 12 -0.34 -10.02 2.26
C LEU A 12 -0.98 -11.00 1.25
N GLU A 13 -2.31 -11.03 1.20
CA GLU A 13 -3.03 -11.82 0.21
C GLU A 13 -2.79 -11.22 -1.19
N PHE A 14 -2.86 -9.90 -1.31
CA PHE A 14 -2.60 -9.20 -2.56
C PHE A 14 -1.20 -9.48 -3.13
N ILE A 15 -0.17 -9.58 -2.29
CA ILE A 15 1.19 -9.92 -2.71
C ILE A 15 1.26 -11.34 -3.28
N THR A 16 0.54 -12.28 -2.68
CA THR A 16 0.66 -13.72 -2.96
C THR A 16 -0.39 -14.26 -3.93
N VAL A 17 -1.42 -13.48 -4.26
CA VAL A 17 -2.57 -13.90 -5.09
C VAL A 17 -2.19 -14.48 -6.44
N LYS A 18 -1.06 -14.04 -7.02
CA LYS A 18 -0.55 -14.54 -8.31
C LYS A 18 0.28 -15.81 -8.23
N GLN A 19 0.71 -16.21 -7.04
CA GLN A 19 1.36 -17.51 -6.84
C GLN A 19 0.38 -18.67 -7.04
N ASN A 20 -0.92 -18.40 -6.84
CA ASN A 20 -1.99 -19.35 -7.06
C ASN A 20 -2.55 -19.20 -8.48
N MET A 21 -2.20 -20.15 -9.37
CA MET A 21 -2.72 -20.17 -10.73
C MET A 21 -4.26 -20.15 -10.75
N GLY A 22 -4.84 -19.18 -11.46
CA GLY A 22 -6.29 -19.07 -11.69
C GLY A 22 -7.04 -18.02 -10.86
N LEU A 23 -6.43 -17.39 -9.85
CA LEU A 23 -7.10 -16.34 -9.05
C LEU A 23 -7.11 -14.98 -9.77
N ILE A 24 -5.94 -14.47 -10.17
CA ILE A 24 -5.82 -13.23 -10.94
C ILE A 24 -4.91 -13.48 -12.14
N THR A 25 -5.52 -13.66 -13.30
CA THR A 25 -4.82 -13.77 -14.58
C THR A 25 -4.93 -12.44 -15.33
N ASN A 26 -3.81 -11.94 -15.87
CA ASN A 26 -3.72 -10.77 -16.77
C ASN A 26 -3.77 -9.35 -16.14
N ALA A 27 -3.65 -9.19 -14.82
CA ALA A 27 -3.53 -7.86 -14.19
C ALA A 27 -2.16 -7.67 -13.54
N ASN A 28 -1.44 -6.57 -13.79
CA ASN A 28 -0.19 -6.27 -13.07
C ASN A 28 -0.47 -5.75 -11.67
N LEU A 29 0.24 -6.27 -10.67
CA LEU A 29 0.12 -5.90 -9.26
C LEU A 29 1.33 -5.09 -8.80
N SER A 30 1.10 -4.06 -7.99
CA SER A 30 2.16 -3.29 -7.34
C SER A 30 1.76 -2.92 -5.91
N VAL A 31 2.74 -2.88 -5.00
CA VAL A 31 2.54 -2.38 -3.64
C VAL A 31 3.05 -0.94 -3.56
N CYS A 32 2.20 -0.04 -3.08
CA CYS A 32 2.59 1.31 -2.71
C CYS A 32 3.33 1.25 -1.37
N VAL A 33 4.64 1.50 -1.41
CA VAL A 33 5.50 1.43 -0.24
C VAL A 33 5.74 2.83 0.30
N SER A 34 5.39 3.02 1.56
CA SER A 34 5.63 4.27 2.30
C SER A 34 7.06 4.35 2.83
N ASN A 35 7.52 5.58 3.10
CA ASN A 35 8.82 5.79 3.74
C ASN A 35 8.81 5.29 5.19
N SER A 36 7.66 5.39 5.87
CA SER A 36 7.50 4.90 7.24
C SER A 36 7.61 3.37 7.32
N PHE A 37 7.06 2.64 6.34
CA PHE A 37 7.27 1.20 6.23
C PHE A 37 8.73 0.83 5.96
N MET A 38 9.40 1.52 5.02
CA MET A 38 10.81 1.25 4.75
C MET A 38 11.70 1.51 5.96
N LYS A 39 11.37 2.53 6.76
CA LYS A 39 12.01 2.76 8.05
C LYS A 39 11.79 1.58 8.99
N ALA A 40 10.54 1.11 9.14
CA ALA A 40 10.21 -0.04 9.96
C ALA A 40 10.94 -1.33 9.52
N VAL A 41 11.07 -1.58 8.21
CA VAL A 41 11.87 -2.69 7.66
C VAL A 41 13.34 -2.58 8.07
N LYS A 42 13.94 -1.39 7.91
CA LYS A 42 15.34 -1.15 8.24
C LYS A 42 15.62 -1.36 9.73
N GLU A 43 14.73 -0.84 10.57
CA GLU A 43 14.83 -0.87 12.03
C GLU A 43 14.33 -2.18 12.67
N ASP A 44 13.83 -3.13 11.88
CA ASP A 44 13.24 -4.40 12.34
C ASP A 44 12.06 -4.19 13.32
N LEU A 45 11.20 -3.25 12.97
CA LEU A 45 9.99 -2.92 13.74
C LEU A 45 8.78 -3.72 13.26
N ASP A 46 7.77 -3.76 14.13
CA ASP A 46 6.46 -4.25 13.77
C ASP A 46 5.72 -3.22 12.89
N TRP A 47 4.77 -3.73 12.10
CA TRP A 47 3.96 -2.99 11.17
C TRP A 47 2.49 -3.38 11.33
N GLU A 48 1.63 -2.37 11.47
CA GLU A 48 0.20 -2.55 11.70
C GLU A 48 -0.56 -2.46 10.38
N LEU A 49 -1.18 -3.58 10.01
CA LEU A 49 -2.17 -3.63 8.95
C LEU A 49 -3.50 -3.11 9.47
N ARG A 50 -3.93 -1.98 8.93
CA ARG A 50 -5.00 -1.16 9.48
C ARG A 50 -5.89 -0.58 8.39
N PHE A 51 -7.14 -0.31 8.74
CA PHE A 51 -8.11 0.34 7.85
C PHE A 51 -8.95 1.31 8.68
N PRO A 52 -9.50 2.38 8.09
CA PRO A 52 -10.48 3.21 8.80
C PRO A 52 -11.61 2.35 9.36
N ASP A 53 -12.15 2.75 10.50
CA ASP A 53 -13.33 2.09 11.04
C ASP A 53 -14.55 2.46 10.17
N THR A 54 -15.02 1.50 9.39
CA THR A 54 -16.17 1.68 8.48
C THR A 54 -17.50 1.80 9.23
N THR A 55 -17.51 1.67 10.57
CA THR A 55 -18.70 1.93 11.39
C THR A 55 -18.85 3.41 11.77
N ASP A 56 -17.82 4.23 11.52
CA ASP A 56 -17.89 5.67 11.73
C ASP A 56 -18.93 6.29 10.76
N PRO A 57 -19.92 7.04 11.26
CA PRO A 57 -20.96 7.63 10.41
C PRO A 57 -20.42 8.58 9.32
N GLU A 58 -19.25 9.17 9.55
CA GLU A 58 -18.64 10.12 8.62
C GLU A 58 -17.62 9.44 7.69
N TYR A 59 -17.47 8.11 7.75
CA TYR A 59 -16.59 7.35 6.86
C TYR A 59 -16.94 7.59 5.39
N ASP A 60 -18.20 7.39 5.00
CA ASP A 60 -18.64 7.52 3.60
C ASP A 60 -18.54 8.96 3.07
N GLU A 61 -18.51 9.97 3.95
CA GLU A 61 -18.45 11.38 3.57
C GLU A 61 -17.02 11.94 3.53
N ILE A 62 -16.15 11.51 4.44
CA ILE A 62 -14.83 12.12 4.68
C ILE A 62 -13.69 11.26 4.12
N TRP A 63 -13.86 9.93 4.08
CA TRP A 63 -12.78 9.04 3.64
C TRP A 63 -12.51 9.20 2.14
N ASP A 64 -11.29 9.62 1.81
CA ASP A 64 -10.82 9.85 0.44
C ASP A 64 -9.68 8.91 0.01
N GLY A 65 -9.38 7.89 0.82
CA GLY A 65 -8.27 6.96 0.60
C GLY A 65 -6.94 7.39 1.22
N ASN A 66 -6.86 8.57 1.85
CA ASN A 66 -5.66 9.03 2.56
C ASN A 66 -5.73 8.70 4.06
N MET A 67 -4.95 7.71 4.48
CA MET A 67 -4.87 7.27 5.88
C MET A 67 -4.29 8.35 6.81
N GLU A 68 -3.29 9.12 6.38
CA GLU A 68 -2.65 10.13 7.22
C GLU A 68 -3.65 11.24 7.56
N LYS A 69 -4.39 11.73 6.55
CA LYS A 69 -5.45 12.72 6.73
C LYS A 69 -6.56 12.21 7.66
N TRP A 70 -6.96 10.96 7.52
CA TRP A 70 -7.96 10.35 8.40
C TRP A 70 -7.49 10.31 9.87
N MET A 71 -6.23 9.96 10.10
CA MET A 71 -5.63 9.96 11.45
C MET A 71 -5.45 11.37 12.02
N GLU A 72 -5.08 12.35 11.21
CA GLU A 72 -4.97 13.76 11.62
C GLU A 72 -6.31 14.37 12.06
N LEU A 73 -7.42 13.92 11.46
CA LEU A 73 -8.78 14.28 11.88
C LEU A 73 -9.22 13.62 13.19
N GLY A 74 -8.36 12.78 13.79
CA GLY A 74 -8.66 12.06 15.04
C GLY A 74 -9.72 10.96 14.86
N LYS A 75 -9.95 10.51 13.63
CA LYS A 75 -10.96 9.50 13.33
C LYS A 75 -10.49 8.09 13.72
N PRO A 76 -11.42 7.19 14.06
CA PRO A 76 -11.08 5.84 14.50
C PRO A 76 -10.44 5.01 13.35
N VAL A 77 -9.41 4.26 13.71
CA VAL A 77 -8.74 3.30 12.82
C VAL A 77 -8.78 1.93 13.47
N ARG A 78 -9.15 0.92 12.69
CA ARG A 78 -9.15 -0.47 13.13
C ARG A 78 -7.88 -1.16 12.68
N VAL A 79 -7.10 -1.65 13.63
CA VAL A 79 -5.96 -2.54 13.37
C VAL A 79 -6.49 -3.97 13.25
N TYR A 80 -6.19 -4.62 12.12
CA TYR A 80 -6.62 -5.99 11.83
C TYR A 80 -5.54 -7.01 12.21
N LYS A 81 -4.28 -6.66 11.95
CA LYS A 81 -3.15 -7.55 12.20
C LYS A 81 -1.88 -6.75 12.38
N THR A 82 -1.02 -7.18 13.28
CA THR A 82 0.34 -6.67 13.43
C THR A 82 1.32 -7.75 12.96
N ILE A 83 2.27 -7.37 12.11
CA ILE A 83 3.29 -8.26 11.54
C ILE A 83 4.67 -7.62 11.63
N ARG A 84 5.74 -8.39 11.56
CA ARG A 84 7.08 -7.82 11.40
C ARG A 84 7.20 -7.17 10.01
N ALA A 85 7.67 -5.93 9.94
CA ALA A 85 7.85 -5.24 8.67
C ALA A 85 8.78 -6.02 7.72
N ARG A 86 9.83 -6.63 8.28
CA ARG A 86 10.77 -7.47 7.52
C ARG A 86 10.12 -8.69 6.90
N ASP A 87 9.20 -9.36 7.60
CA ASP A 87 8.53 -10.55 7.08
C ASP A 87 7.66 -10.20 5.86
N MET A 88 6.96 -9.06 5.93
CA MET A 88 6.21 -8.54 4.80
C MET A 88 7.13 -8.20 3.63
N TRP A 89 8.24 -7.51 3.88
CA TRP A 89 9.22 -7.17 2.85
C TRP A 89 9.84 -8.41 2.19
N HIS A 90 10.18 -9.44 2.99
CA HIS A 90 10.64 -10.73 2.48
C HIS A 90 9.58 -11.40 1.62
N THR A 91 8.30 -11.34 2.00
CA THR A 91 7.20 -11.89 1.20
C THR A 91 7.07 -11.18 -0.16
N ILE A 92 7.22 -9.85 -0.19
CA ILE A 92 7.24 -9.06 -1.44
C ILE A 92 8.37 -9.53 -2.35
N ILE A 93 9.59 -9.63 -1.81
CA ILE A 93 10.77 -10.07 -2.57
C ILE A 93 10.60 -11.48 -3.11
N GLU A 94 10.14 -12.41 -2.26
CA GLU A 94 9.96 -13.80 -2.63
C GLU A 94 8.91 -13.95 -3.73
N SER A 95 7.80 -13.20 -3.64
CA SER A 95 6.77 -13.23 -4.67
C SER A 95 7.25 -12.63 -5.99
N ALA A 96 7.97 -11.51 -5.93
CA ALA A 96 8.58 -10.88 -7.10
C ALA A 96 9.60 -11.81 -7.76
N TRP A 97 10.37 -12.56 -6.98
CA TRP A 97 11.29 -13.57 -7.50
C TRP A 97 10.56 -14.75 -8.18
N LYS A 98 9.46 -15.23 -7.59
CA LYS A 98 8.67 -16.37 -8.12
C LYS A 98 7.85 -16.02 -9.36
N SER A 99 7.28 -14.82 -9.41
CA SER A 99 6.20 -14.47 -10.36
C SER A 99 6.41 -13.16 -11.10
N ALA A 100 7.57 -12.51 -10.94
CA ALA A 100 7.88 -11.16 -11.43
C ALA A 100 6.96 -10.05 -10.89
N GLU A 101 6.13 -10.36 -9.89
CA GLU A 101 5.16 -9.46 -9.27
C GLU A 101 5.01 -9.76 -7.76
N PRO A 102 4.58 -8.79 -6.93
CA PRO A 102 4.20 -7.42 -7.30
C PRO A 102 5.41 -6.51 -7.54
N GLY A 103 5.20 -5.46 -8.33
CA GLY A 103 6.11 -4.32 -8.37
C GLY A 103 6.06 -3.51 -7.08
N VAL A 104 6.99 -2.56 -6.93
CA VAL A 104 7.00 -1.61 -5.80
C VAL A 104 6.94 -0.20 -6.35
N VAL A 105 6.06 0.63 -5.78
CA VAL A 105 5.92 2.04 -6.15
C VAL A 105 6.08 2.90 -4.89
N PHE A 106 7.01 3.84 -4.91
CA PHE A 106 7.22 4.77 -3.81
C PHE A 106 6.45 6.07 -4.06
N MET A 107 5.18 6.08 -3.69
CA MET A 107 4.26 7.20 -3.99
C MET A 107 4.68 8.52 -3.36
N GLU A 108 5.30 8.50 -2.18
CA GLU A 108 5.78 9.71 -1.50
C GLU A 108 6.87 10.42 -2.32
N TYR A 109 7.87 9.68 -2.83
CA TYR A 109 8.91 10.25 -3.68
C TYR A 109 8.35 10.81 -4.99
N TYR A 110 7.39 10.09 -5.60
CA TYR A 110 6.70 10.56 -6.79
C TYR A 110 6.00 11.91 -6.55
N ASN A 111 5.28 12.04 -5.44
CA ASN A 111 4.61 13.28 -5.08
C ASN A 111 5.58 14.41 -4.76
N GLN A 112 6.71 14.13 -4.09
CA GLN A 112 7.73 15.14 -3.78
C GLN A 112 8.47 15.65 -5.03
N MET A 113 8.63 14.81 -6.05
CA MET A 113 9.39 15.14 -7.27
C MET A 113 8.50 15.52 -8.45
N SER A 114 7.19 15.37 -8.34
CA SER A 114 6.25 15.71 -9.43
C SER A 114 6.08 17.22 -9.55
N ASN A 115 6.13 17.76 -10.77
CA ASN A 115 5.80 19.17 -11.01
C ASN A 115 4.34 19.53 -10.65
N SER A 116 3.46 18.54 -10.43
CA SER A 116 2.05 18.73 -10.08
C SER A 116 1.79 18.69 -8.57
N TRP A 117 2.83 18.57 -7.74
CA TRP A 117 2.73 18.41 -6.29
C TRP A 117 1.86 19.45 -5.58
N TYR A 118 1.84 20.69 -6.08
CA TYR A 118 1.11 21.81 -5.48
C TYR A 118 -0.39 21.83 -5.81
N PHE A 119 -0.82 21.07 -6.82
CA PHE A 119 -2.19 21.10 -7.31
C PHE A 119 -2.99 19.89 -6.81
N ASN A 120 -2.45 18.68 -6.94
CA ASN A 120 -3.15 17.47 -6.53
C ASN A 120 -2.14 16.34 -6.28
N PRO A 121 -2.24 15.60 -5.15
CA PRO A 121 -1.43 14.40 -4.95
C PRO A 121 -1.76 13.31 -5.97
N ILE A 122 -0.71 12.68 -6.47
CA ILE A 122 -0.79 11.49 -7.31
C ILE A 122 -1.06 10.28 -6.42
N ILE A 123 -2.10 9.51 -6.75
CA ILE A 123 -2.54 8.33 -5.98
C ILE A 123 -2.29 6.99 -6.70
N CYS A 124 -1.93 7.02 -7.98
CA CYS A 124 -1.68 5.82 -8.78
C CYS A 124 -0.73 6.08 -9.95
N THR A 125 -0.21 5.01 -10.57
CA THR A 125 0.58 5.07 -11.80
C THR A 125 -0.02 4.20 -12.91
N ASN A 126 0.42 4.42 -14.14
CA ASN A 126 0.00 3.64 -15.30
C ASN A 126 0.57 2.20 -15.28
N PRO A 127 0.12 1.29 -16.17
CA PRO A 127 0.54 -0.12 -16.16
C PRO A 127 2.03 -0.38 -16.29
N CYS A 128 2.81 0.58 -16.78
CA CYS A 128 4.27 0.45 -16.91
C CYS A 128 5.03 1.12 -15.74
N GLY A 129 4.33 1.74 -14.78
CA GLY A 129 4.94 2.39 -13.62
C GLY A 129 5.79 3.62 -13.94
N LYS A 130 5.55 4.30 -15.07
CA LYS A 130 6.40 5.41 -15.55
C LYS A 130 5.67 6.74 -15.73
N VAL A 131 4.34 6.74 -15.63
CA VAL A 131 3.50 7.94 -15.73
C VAL A 131 2.63 8.01 -14.48
N ALA A 132 2.66 9.17 -13.83
CA ALA A 132 2.08 9.43 -12.54
C ALA A 132 1.60 10.89 -12.54
#